data_AF-A0A496YNF3-F1
#
_entry.id   AF-A0A496YNF3-F1
#
_cell.length_a   1.000
_cell.length_b   1.000
_cell.length_c   1.000
_cell.angle_alpha   90.00
_cell.angle_beta   90.00
_cell.angle_gamma   90.00
#
_symmetry.space_group_name_H-M   'P 1'
#
loop_
_entity.id
_entity.type
_entity.pdbx_description
1 polymer ?
#
loop_
_entity_poly.entity_id
_entity_poly.type
_entity_poly.pdbx_seq_one_letter_code
_entity_poly.pdbx_strand_id
1 'polypeptide(L)'
;SKNYTSASSKEKGWLKEITERGISYAENLGRCDQEIKSILNGLNAGYILPGPGNDPIRAPDALPTGRNFYGFNPEKIPTRAAWKVGKKLADDLVEGYLKKNGRYPHKTALVLWATETLRHHGVMESKALYLMGARPVWDGRGYVKGVELIPESELKRPRIDILVSASGLYRDVFPIQIGLIDDAVQMIIQPEFGICKFILSPFWPNLLITLQ
;
A
#
# COMPACT_ATOMS: atom_id res chain seq x y z
N SER A 1 7.09 -32.89 -21.15
CA SER A 1 7.62 -32.24 -19.94
C SER A 1 9.13 -32.12 -20.10
N LYS A 2 9.75 -31.00 -19.68
CA LYS A 2 11.22 -30.93 -19.59
C LYS A 2 11.65 -31.74 -18.37
N ASN A 3 12.51 -32.73 -18.53
CA ASN A 3 13.03 -33.54 -17.42
C ASN A 3 14.01 -32.70 -16.57
N TYR A 4 13.99 -32.84 -15.25
CA TYR A 4 14.92 -32.12 -14.33
C TYR A 4 16.40 -32.30 -14.73
N THR A 5 16.73 -33.48 -15.28
CA THR A 5 18.05 -33.82 -15.79
C THR A 5 18.50 -32.91 -16.93
N SER A 6 17.59 -32.45 -17.81
CA SER A 6 17.88 -31.57 -18.95
C SER A 6 17.75 -30.07 -18.65
N ALA A 7 17.43 -29.69 -17.40
CA ALA A 7 17.35 -28.28 -16.99
C ALA A 7 18.75 -27.64 -16.85
N SER A 8 18.85 -26.36 -17.20
CA SER A 8 20.05 -25.54 -17.00
C SER A 8 20.38 -25.38 -15.51
N SER A 9 21.63 -25.03 -15.18
CA SER A 9 22.06 -24.81 -13.79
C SER A 9 21.20 -23.75 -13.07
N LYS A 10 20.82 -22.68 -13.77
CA LYS A 10 19.94 -21.63 -13.25
C LYS A 10 18.52 -22.15 -12.95
N GLU A 11 17.95 -22.95 -13.86
CA GLU A 11 16.64 -23.57 -13.66
C GLU A 11 16.65 -24.57 -12.50
N LYS A 12 17.72 -25.36 -12.36
CA LYS A 12 17.90 -26.29 -11.23
C LYS A 12 18.01 -25.56 -9.89
N GLY A 13 18.74 -24.44 -9.84
CA GLY A 13 18.84 -23.60 -8.65
C GLY A 13 17.49 -23.01 -8.24
N TRP A 14 16.75 -22.45 -9.20
CA TRP A 14 15.40 -21.90 -8.97
C TRP A 14 14.40 -22.97 -8.51
N LEU A 15 14.41 -24.16 -9.13
CA LEU A 15 13.57 -25.28 -8.71
C LEU A 15 13.86 -25.70 -7.28
N LYS A 16 15.15 -25.80 -6.91
CA LYS A 16 15.56 -26.12 -5.54
C LYS A 16 15.00 -25.11 -4.54
N GLU A 17 15.17 -23.81 -4.81
CA GLU A 17 14.66 -22.74 -3.95
C GLU A 17 13.13 -22.81 -3.76
N ILE A 18 12.37 -23.03 -4.84
CA ILE A 18 10.91 -23.15 -4.75
C ILE A 18 10.49 -24.40 -3.98
N THR A 19 11.17 -25.53 -4.17
CA THR A 19 10.87 -26.77 -3.43
C THR A 19 11.16 -26.59 -1.94
N GLU A 20 12.31 -26.02 -1.58
CA GLU A 20 12.66 -25.72 -0.18
C GLU A 20 11.62 -24.79 0.47
N ARG A 21 11.21 -23.76 -0.25
CA ARG A 21 10.15 -22.84 0.21
C ARG A 21 8.80 -23.55 0.37
N GLY A 22 8.45 -24.43 -0.57
CA GLY A 22 7.22 -25.22 -0.52
C GLY A 22 7.18 -26.17 0.68
N ILE A 23 8.30 -26.82 0.99
CA ILE A 23 8.46 -27.66 2.20
C ILE A 23 8.27 -26.81 3.45
N SER A 24 8.94 -25.67 3.55
CA SER A 24 8.81 -24.76 4.70
C SER A 24 7.36 -24.30 4.91
N TYR A 25 6.63 -23.98 3.83
CA TYR A 25 5.23 -23.59 3.94
C TYR A 25 4.33 -24.74 4.38
N ALA A 26 4.55 -25.95 3.86
CA ALA A 26 3.81 -27.14 4.28
C ALA A 26 4.04 -27.45 5.77
N GLU A 27 5.28 -27.31 6.25
CA GLU A 27 5.61 -27.45 7.67
C GLU A 27 4.89 -26.41 8.54
N ASN A 28 4.91 -25.14 8.14
CA ASN A 28 4.25 -24.07 8.88
C ASN A 28 2.73 -24.25 8.93
N LEU A 29 2.11 -24.72 7.83
CA LEU A 29 0.69 -25.09 7.80
C LEU A 29 0.40 -26.28 8.72
N GLY A 30 1.28 -27.29 8.74
CA GLY A 30 1.15 -28.44 9.64
C GLY A 30 1.21 -28.08 11.13
N ARG A 31 1.85 -26.96 11.48
CA ARG A 31 1.94 -26.41 12.85
C ARG A 31 0.72 -25.57 13.27
N CYS A 32 -0.29 -25.42 12.42
CA CYS A 32 -1.52 -24.69 12.76
C CYS A 32 -2.46 -25.48 13.70
N ASP A 33 -2.07 -26.67 14.18
CA ASP A 33 -2.78 -27.44 15.21
C ASP A 33 -2.75 -26.77 16.60
N GLN A 34 -1.99 -25.69 16.74
CA GLN A 34 -1.79 -24.95 18.00
C GLN A 34 -2.90 -23.94 18.33
N GLU A 35 -3.89 -23.72 17.46
CA GLU A 35 -4.97 -22.73 17.69
C GLU A 35 -5.78 -23.02 18.96
N ILE A 36 -6.30 -24.24 19.11
CA ILE A 36 -7.07 -24.65 20.30
C ILE A 36 -6.19 -24.59 21.55
N LYS A 37 -4.94 -25.08 21.45
CA LYS A 37 -3.96 -25.04 22.55
C LYS A 37 -3.71 -23.61 23.03
N SER A 38 -3.61 -22.68 22.09
CA SER A 38 -3.37 -21.26 22.37
C SER A 38 -4.60 -20.60 23.01
N ILE A 39 -5.82 -20.91 22.56
CA ILE A 39 -7.04 -20.44 23.22
C ILE A 39 -7.11 -20.96 24.67
N LEU A 40 -6.87 -22.25 24.89
CA LEU A 40 -6.87 -22.84 26.23
C LEU A 40 -5.80 -22.22 27.14
N ASN A 41 -4.60 -21.95 26.60
CA ASN A 41 -3.55 -21.25 27.33
C ASN A 41 -4.00 -19.83 27.73
N GLY A 42 -4.65 -19.10 26.82
CA GLY A 42 -5.13 -17.74 27.07
C GLY A 42 -6.23 -17.70 28.13
N LEU A 43 -7.15 -18.68 28.12
CA LEU A 43 -8.18 -18.84 29.16
C LEU A 43 -7.58 -19.15 30.54
N ASN A 44 -6.42 -19.81 30.59
CA ASN A 44 -5.64 -20.03 31.81
C ASN A 44 -4.74 -18.83 32.18
N ALA A 45 -5.02 -17.64 31.64
CA ALA A 45 -4.20 -16.43 31.80
C ALA A 45 -2.72 -16.61 31.38
N GLY A 46 -2.45 -17.57 30.50
CA GLY A 46 -1.14 -17.82 29.93
C GLY A 46 -0.78 -16.83 28.83
N TYR A 47 0.52 -16.62 28.65
CA TYR A 47 1.04 -15.74 27.60
C TYR A 47 0.89 -16.36 26.21
N ILE A 48 0.23 -15.66 25.29
CA ILE A 48 0.11 -16.06 23.88
C ILE A 48 1.23 -15.42 23.08
N LEU A 49 2.04 -16.25 22.41
CA LEU A 49 3.15 -15.76 21.59
C LEU A 49 2.63 -14.80 20.50
N PRO A 50 3.26 -13.63 20.35
CA PRO A 50 2.90 -12.70 19.29
C PRO A 50 3.45 -13.16 17.93
N GLY A 51 2.84 -12.68 16.85
CA GLY A 51 3.33 -12.93 15.49
C GLY A 51 2.79 -11.90 14.49
N PRO A 52 3.36 -11.79 13.29
CA PRO A 52 2.81 -10.92 12.26
C PRO A 52 1.45 -11.45 11.80
N GLY A 53 0.46 -10.58 11.63
CA GLY A 53 -0.85 -10.91 11.07
C GLY A 53 -0.99 -10.38 9.65
N ASN A 54 -1.10 -11.26 8.66
CA ASN A 54 -1.27 -10.87 7.26
C ASN A 54 -1.78 -12.04 6.39
N ASP A 55 -1.97 -11.79 5.08
CA ASP A 55 -2.27 -12.81 4.08
C ASP A 55 -1.09 -13.79 3.93
N PRO A 56 -1.28 -15.11 4.17
CA PRO A 56 -0.18 -16.09 4.20
C PRO A 56 0.45 -16.37 2.83
N ILE A 57 -0.19 -15.95 1.74
CA ILE A 57 0.38 -16.06 0.39
C ILE A 57 1.37 -14.91 0.15
N ARG A 58 1.04 -13.71 0.60
CA ARG A 58 1.89 -12.51 0.50
C ARG A 58 2.96 -12.44 1.59
N ALA A 59 2.63 -12.90 2.78
CA ALA A 59 3.41 -12.83 4.01
C ALA A 59 3.34 -14.19 4.74
N PRO A 60 4.13 -15.18 4.30
CA PRO A 60 4.12 -16.54 4.85
C PRO A 60 4.54 -16.63 6.32
N ASP A 61 5.19 -15.60 6.84
CA ASP A 61 5.55 -15.42 8.24
C ASP A 61 4.33 -15.26 9.16
N ALA A 62 3.15 -14.99 8.58
CA ALA A 62 1.87 -15.05 9.29
C ALA A 62 1.52 -16.47 9.78
N LEU A 63 2.19 -17.50 9.26
CA LEU A 63 2.07 -18.88 9.74
C LEU A 63 3.22 -19.22 10.71
N PRO A 64 3.00 -20.12 11.68
CA PRO A 64 1.73 -20.78 12.01
C PRO A 64 0.71 -19.86 12.70
N THR A 65 -0.58 -20.21 12.59
CA THR A 65 -1.70 -19.55 13.27
C THR A 65 -1.72 -19.87 14.78
N GLY A 66 -2.70 -19.35 15.53
CA GLY A 66 -2.75 -19.51 17.00
C GLY A 66 -1.85 -18.55 17.76
N ARG A 67 -1.41 -17.46 17.12
CA ARG A 67 -0.61 -16.39 17.73
C ARG A 67 -1.44 -15.15 17.99
N ASN A 68 -1.03 -14.34 18.97
CA ASN A 68 -1.59 -13.02 19.20
C ASN A 68 -1.01 -12.05 18.16
N PHE A 69 -1.67 -11.96 17.01
CA PHE A 69 -1.07 -11.29 15.87
C PHE A 69 -0.99 -9.77 16.06
N TYR A 70 -0.02 -9.14 15.41
CA TYR A 70 0.12 -7.69 15.32
C TYR A 70 0.20 -7.25 13.85
N GLY A 71 -0.17 -5.99 13.60
CA GLY A 71 -0.10 -5.39 12.26
C GLY A 71 1.30 -4.90 11.88
N PHE A 72 1.38 -3.89 11.02
CA PHE A 72 2.64 -3.27 10.61
C PHE A 72 2.84 -1.94 11.30
N ASN A 73 4.10 -1.49 11.40
CA ASN A 73 4.38 -0.12 11.82
C ASN A 73 3.83 0.87 10.76
N PRO A 74 2.83 1.71 11.08
CA PRO A 74 2.23 2.64 10.12
C PRO A 74 3.24 3.68 9.61
N GLU A 75 4.29 4.03 10.36
CA GLU A 75 5.30 5.01 9.92
C GLU A 75 6.13 4.52 8.72
N LYS A 76 6.07 3.23 8.37
CA LYS A 76 6.76 2.66 7.20
C LYS A 76 5.85 2.54 5.97
N ILE A 77 4.61 3.02 6.06
CA ILE A 77 3.61 2.96 4.99
C ILE A 77 3.46 4.34 4.34
N PRO A 78 3.51 4.45 3.00
CA PRO A 78 3.70 3.36 2.03
C PRO A 78 5.13 2.85 1.98
N THR A 79 5.33 1.56 1.71
CA THR A 79 6.67 1.00 1.48
C THR A 79 7.19 1.35 0.08
N ARG A 80 8.52 1.30 -0.13
CA ARG A 80 9.12 1.50 -1.46
C ARG A 80 8.63 0.48 -2.50
N ALA A 81 8.29 -0.74 -2.06
CA ALA A 81 7.72 -1.76 -2.94
C ALA A 81 6.27 -1.41 -3.31
N ALA A 82 5.45 -1.02 -2.33
CA ALA A 82 4.09 -0.55 -2.56
C ALA A 82 4.05 0.68 -3.47
N TRP A 83 5.02 1.59 -3.35
CA TRP A 83 5.17 2.75 -4.23
C TRP A 83 5.29 2.37 -5.71
N LYS A 84 6.14 1.39 -6.03
CA LYS A 84 6.30 0.91 -7.41
C LYS A 84 4.98 0.36 -7.97
N VAL A 85 4.25 -0.40 -7.15
CA VAL A 85 2.96 -0.99 -7.55
C VAL A 85 1.89 0.10 -7.69
N GLY A 86 1.79 1.02 -6.73
CA GLY A 86 0.83 2.13 -6.75
C GLY A 86 1.05 3.07 -7.94
N LYS A 87 2.30 3.38 -8.26
CA LYS A 87 2.67 4.13 -9.48
C LYS A 87 2.15 3.44 -10.74
N LYS A 88 2.44 2.14 -10.89
CA LYS A 88 1.95 1.36 -12.03
C LYS A 88 0.41 1.35 -12.11
N LEU A 89 -0.28 1.17 -10.99
CA LEU A 89 -1.75 1.17 -10.96
C LEU A 89 -2.36 2.53 -11.29
N ALA A 90 -1.67 3.62 -10.97
CA ALA A 90 -2.08 4.97 -11.36
C ALA A 90 -1.85 5.21 -12.85
N ASP A 91 -0.68 4.83 -13.39
CA ASP A 91 -0.39 4.91 -14.83
C ASP A 91 -1.40 4.06 -15.63
N ASP A 92 -1.64 2.81 -15.23
CA ASP A 92 -2.62 1.91 -15.86
C ASP A 92 -4.05 2.53 -15.88
N LEU A 93 -4.46 3.19 -14.77
CA LEU A 93 -5.74 3.88 -14.68
C LEU A 93 -5.81 5.08 -15.64
N VAL A 94 -4.77 5.92 -15.64
CA VAL A 94 -4.73 7.14 -16.45
C VAL A 94 -4.68 6.79 -17.93
N GLU A 95 -3.82 5.85 -18.32
CA GLU A 95 -3.72 5.39 -19.70
C GLU A 95 -5.01 4.71 -20.17
N GLY A 96 -5.60 3.86 -19.34
CA GLY A 96 -6.86 3.19 -19.65
C GLY A 96 -8.00 4.20 -19.89
N TYR A 97 -8.09 5.23 -19.05
CA TYR A 97 -9.06 6.31 -19.22
C TYR A 97 -8.77 7.15 -20.48
N LEU A 98 -7.51 7.53 -20.70
CA LEU A 98 -7.10 8.31 -21.87
C LEU A 98 -7.41 7.58 -23.18
N LYS A 99 -7.10 6.27 -23.27
CA LYS A 99 -7.40 5.44 -24.45
C LYS A 99 -8.90 5.36 -24.72
N LYS A 100 -9.72 5.25 -23.67
CA LYS A 100 -11.18 5.11 -23.79
C LYS A 100 -11.89 6.43 -24.07
N ASN A 101 -11.40 7.54 -23.54
CA ASN A 101 -12.13 8.82 -23.51
C ASN A 101 -11.42 9.94 -24.30
N GLY A 102 -10.21 9.73 -24.82
CA GLY A 102 -9.43 10.72 -25.58
C GLY A 102 -8.93 11.91 -24.75
N ARG A 103 -9.13 11.90 -23.43
CA ARG A 103 -8.70 12.95 -22.49
C ARG A 103 -8.29 12.35 -21.15
N TYR A 104 -7.48 13.09 -20.39
CA TYR A 104 -7.13 12.71 -19.03
C TYR A 104 -8.35 12.75 -18.09
N PRO A 105 -8.41 11.89 -17.06
CA PRO A 105 -9.43 12.00 -16.03
C PRO A 105 -9.23 13.29 -15.24
N HIS A 106 -10.31 14.03 -14.97
CA HIS A 106 -10.21 15.26 -14.17
C HIS A 106 -10.17 14.96 -12.67
N LYS A 107 -10.99 13.98 -12.24
CA LYS A 107 -11.15 13.57 -10.84
C LYS A 107 -11.32 12.05 -10.76
N THR A 108 -10.82 11.44 -9.71
CA THR A 108 -11.07 10.03 -9.39
C THR A 108 -11.31 9.82 -7.90
N ALA A 109 -12.12 8.84 -7.54
CA ALA A 109 -12.37 8.48 -6.14
C ALA A 109 -11.57 7.23 -5.77
N LEU A 110 -10.96 7.24 -4.59
CA LEU A 110 -10.23 6.13 -4.00
C LEU A 110 -10.84 5.80 -2.64
N VAL A 111 -11.02 4.51 -2.37
CA VAL A 111 -11.49 4.02 -1.08
C VAL A 111 -10.33 3.39 -0.34
N LEU A 112 -10.10 3.79 0.91
CA LEU A 112 -9.03 3.29 1.78
C LEU A 112 -9.60 2.42 2.90
N TRP A 113 -9.11 1.19 2.97
CA TRP A 113 -9.51 0.19 3.95
C TRP A 113 -8.30 -0.23 4.79
N ALA A 114 -8.45 -0.23 6.11
CA ALA A 114 -7.35 -0.52 7.03
C ALA A 114 -6.75 -1.92 6.80
N THR A 115 -7.59 -2.95 6.70
CA THR A 115 -7.16 -4.34 6.52
C THR A 115 -6.41 -4.57 5.21
N GLU A 116 -6.86 -3.94 4.12
CA GLU A 116 -6.16 -4.03 2.84
C GLU A 116 -4.82 -3.29 2.87
N THR A 117 -4.79 -2.15 3.56
CA THR A 117 -3.56 -1.37 3.75
C THR A 117 -2.49 -2.15 4.48
N LEU A 118 -2.86 -2.92 5.51
CA LEU A 118 -1.95 -3.86 6.18
C LEU A 118 -1.42 -4.94 5.21
N ARG A 119 -2.25 -5.44 4.29
CA ARG A 119 -1.88 -6.49 3.33
C ARG A 119 -0.96 -6.03 2.21
N HIS A 120 -1.21 -4.84 1.67
CA HIS A 120 -0.47 -4.31 0.53
C HIS A 120 0.57 -3.25 0.91
N HIS A 121 0.66 -2.87 2.19
CA HIS A 121 1.66 -1.93 2.72
C HIS A 121 1.66 -0.55 2.05
N GLY A 122 0.48 -0.02 1.74
CA GLY A 122 0.35 1.35 1.21
C GLY A 122 0.22 1.53 -0.30
N VAL A 123 -0.27 0.52 -1.05
CA VAL A 123 -0.40 0.62 -2.52
C VAL A 123 -1.41 1.70 -2.93
N MET A 124 -2.52 1.84 -2.20
CA MET A 124 -3.58 2.81 -2.53
C MET A 124 -3.17 4.24 -2.20
N GLU A 125 -2.43 4.44 -1.12
CA GLU A 125 -1.80 5.70 -0.71
C GLU A 125 -0.74 6.11 -1.73
N SER A 126 0.09 5.17 -2.16
CA SER A 126 1.04 5.39 -3.24
C SER A 126 0.36 5.82 -4.53
N LYS A 127 -0.75 5.15 -4.88
CA LYS A 127 -1.58 5.50 -6.05
C LYS A 127 -2.17 6.90 -5.90
N ALA A 128 -2.72 7.23 -4.73
CA ALA A 128 -3.29 8.55 -4.42
C ALA A 128 -2.25 9.66 -4.60
N LEU A 129 -1.11 9.53 -3.92
CA LEU A 129 0.00 10.49 -4.01
C LEU A 129 0.47 10.66 -5.44
N TYR A 130 0.73 9.55 -6.15
CA TYR A 130 1.25 9.63 -7.50
C TYR A 130 0.22 10.24 -8.48
N LEU A 131 -1.08 9.94 -8.37
CA LEU A 131 -2.12 10.57 -9.20
C LEU A 131 -2.09 12.10 -9.09
N MET A 132 -1.96 12.62 -7.87
CA MET A 132 -1.79 14.05 -7.58
C MET A 132 -0.41 14.60 -7.99
N GLY A 133 0.54 13.72 -8.34
CA GLY A 133 1.91 14.07 -8.71
C GLY A 133 2.79 14.39 -7.50
N ALA A 134 2.53 13.77 -6.35
CA ALA A 134 3.40 13.78 -5.19
C ALA A 134 4.07 12.40 -5.03
N ARG A 135 5.20 12.34 -4.34
CA ARG A 135 5.88 11.10 -3.97
C ARG A 135 6.30 11.11 -2.50
N PRO A 136 6.19 9.99 -1.79
CA PRO A 136 6.65 9.88 -0.42
C PRO A 136 8.20 9.92 -0.34
N VAL A 137 8.69 10.50 0.74
CA VAL A 137 10.12 10.59 1.08
C VAL A 137 10.39 9.61 2.22
N TRP A 138 11.40 8.76 2.07
CA TRP A 138 11.81 7.81 3.09
C TRP A 138 13.20 8.11 3.62
N ASP A 139 13.43 7.82 4.91
CA ASP A 139 14.78 7.73 5.45
C ASP A 139 15.49 6.42 5.04
N GLY A 140 16.74 6.26 5.49
CA GLY A 140 17.55 5.06 5.24
C GLY A 140 17.01 3.78 5.89
N ARG A 141 16.11 3.88 6.88
CA ARG A 141 15.48 2.76 7.59
C ARG A 141 14.08 2.42 7.04
N GLY A 142 13.60 3.19 6.06
CA GLY A 142 12.32 3.01 5.40
C GLY A 142 11.14 3.67 6.12
N TYR A 143 11.38 4.56 7.08
CA TYR A 143 10.31 5.40 7.65
C TYR A 143 9.96 6.50 6.66
N VAL A 144 8.66 6.75 6.50
CA VAL A 144 8.14 7.86 5.71
C VAL A 144 8.31 9.14 6.51
N LYS A 145 8.98 10.14 5.92
CA LYS A 145 9.25 11.44 6.53
C LYS A 145 8.37 12.57 6.03
N GLY A 146 7.64 12.34 4.94
CA GLY A 146 6.78 13.31 4.30
C GLY A 146 6.61 13.00 2.83
N VAL A 147 6.21 14.00 2.07
CA VAL A 147 6.01 13.95 0.62
C VAL A 147 6.72 15.12 -0.06
N GLU A 148 7.02 14.94 -1.34
CA GLU A 148 7.49 16.01 -2.20
C GLU A 148 6.74 15.98 -3.54
N LEU A 149 6.62 17.14 -4.18
CA LEU A 149 5.99 17.22 -5.50
C LEU A 149 6.94 16.69 -6.58
N ILE A 150 6.37 15.87 -7.45
CA ILE A 150 7.00 15.45 -8.70
C ILE A 150 6.92 16.65 -9.68
N PRO A 151 8.05 17.10 -10.25
CA PRO A 151 8.05 18.16 -11.26
C PRO A 151 7.22 17.78 -12.48
N GLU A 152 6.56 18.75 -13.12
CA GLU A 152 5.72 18.48 -14.30
C GLU A 152 6.49 17.88 -15.47
N SER A 153 7.76 18.28 -15.63
CA SER A 153 8.69 17.72 -16.62
C SER A 153 8.94 16.23 -16.43
N GLU A 154 8.90 15.75 -15.19
CA GLU A 154 9.01 14.33 -14.84
C GLU A 154 7.63 13.64 -14.95
N LEU A 155 6.57 14.29 -14.49
CA LEU A 155 5.22 13.71 -14.43
C LEU A 155 4.60 13.46 -15.80
N LYS A 156 4.84 14.36 -16.78
CA LYS A 156 4.41 14.24 -18.20
C LYS A 156 2.90 14.07 -18.41
N ARG A 157 2.09 14.42 -17.41
CA ARG A 157 0.62 14.44 -17.46
C ARG A 157 0.10 15.49 -16.47
N PRO A 158 -1.15 15.95 -16.60
CA PRO A 158 -1.77 16.75 -15.56
C PRO A 158 -1.84 15.99 -14.22
N ARG A 159 -1.81 16.75 -13.12
CA ARG A 159 -2.17 16.27 -11.78
C ARG A 159 -3.66 15.95 -11.79
N ILE A 160 -4.03 14.80 -11.23
CA ILE A 160 -5.42 14.32 -11.19
C ILE A 160 -5.98 14.61 -9.81
N ASP A 161 -7.14 15.27 -9.75
CA ASP A 161 -7.84 15.52 -8.49
C ASP A 161 -8.36 14.19 -7.91
N ILE A 162 -8.30 14.04 -6.60
CA ILE A 162 -8.72 12.80 -5.93
C ILE A 162 -9.76 13.09 -4.85
N LEU A 163 -10.75 12.20 -4.76
CA LEU A 163 -11.61 12.08 -3.60
C LEU A 163 -11.16 10.84 -2.82
N VAL A 164 -10.75 11.01 -1.57
CA VAL A 164 -10.38 9.88 -0.70
C VAL A 164 -11.52 9.64 0.28
N SER A 165 -12.09 8.43 0.25
CA SER A 165 -13.03 7.94 1.27
C SER A 165 -12.30 6.89 2.12
N ALA A 166 -12.07 7.21 3.38
CA ALA A 166 -11.42 6.31 4.33
C ALA A 166 -12.47 5.66 5.23
N SER A 167 -12.33 4.36 5.52
CA SER A 167 -13.19 3.74 6.54
C SER A 167 -12.85 4.28 7.95
N GLY A 168 -13.80 4.17 8.89
CA GLY A 168 -13.57 4.60 10.27
C GLY A 168 -12.35 3.93 10.91
N LEU A 169 -12.19 2.62 10.70
CA LEU A 169 -11.00 1.89 11.18
C LEU A 169 -9.70 2.37 10.50
N TYR A 170 -9.77 2.82 9.25
CA TYR A 170 -8.59 3.37 8.58
C TYR A 170 -8.13 4.66 9.25
N ARG A 171 -9.05 5.57 9.58
CA ARG A 171 -8.74 6.80 10.33
C ARG A 171 -8.08 6.50 11.67
N ASP A 172 -8.53 5.47 12.35
CA ASP A 172 -8.02 5.13 13.68
C ASP A 172 -6.63 4.47 13.63
N VAL A 173 -6.34 3.68 12.60
CA VAL A 173 -5.08 2.91 12.48
C VAL A 173 -4.00 3.66 11.66
N PHE A 174 -4.41 4.48 10.69
CA PHE A 174 -3.51 5.14 9.73
C PHE A 174 -3.67 6.67 9.69
N PRO A 175 -3.67 7.39 10.84
CA PRO A 175 -3.78 8.84 10.85
C PRO A 175 -2.59 9.52 10.14
N ILE A 176 -1.40 8.89 10.18
CA ILE A 176 -0.18 9.37 9.51
C ILE A 176 -0.39 9.41 7.99
N GLN A 177 -1.03 8.39 7.41
CA GLN A 177 -1.26 8.31 5.97
C GLN A 177 -2.32 9.33 5.51
N ILE A 178 -3.33 9.60 6.35
CA ILE A 178 -4.29 10.69 6.10
C ILE A 178 -3.55 12.02 6.07
N GLY A 179 -2.71 12.29 7.07
CA GLY A 179 -1.87 13.49 7.11
C GLY A 179 -0.95 13.61 5.89
N LEU A 180 -0.32 12.50 5.47
CA LEU A 180 0.56 12.46 4.31
C LEU A 180 -0.15 12.82 2.99
N ILE A 181 -1.41 12.38 2.84
CA ILE A 181 -2.25 12.72 1.69
C ILE A 181 -2.66 14.19 1.76
N ASP A 182 -3.04 14.69 2.94
CA ASP A 182 -3.39 16.10 3.13
C ASP A 182 -2.18 17.02 2.86
N ASP A 183 -1.00 16.70 3.38
CA ASP A 183 0.24 17.43 3.11
C ASP A 183 0.50 17.57 1.60
N ALA A 184 0.29 16.49 0.84
CA ALA A 184 0.42 16.52 -0.61
C ALA A 184 -0.61 17.47 -1.26
N VAL A 185 -1.86 17.44 -0.80
CA VAL A 185 -2.92 18.36 -1.28
C VAL A 185 -2.55 19.80 -0.98
N GLN A 186 -2.12 20.11 0.25
CA GLN A 186 -1.71 21.46 0.65
C GLN A 186 -0.55 21.98 -0.20
N MET A 187 0.48 21.15 -0.44
CA MET A 187 1.61 21.52 -1.30
C MET A 187 1.19 21.85 -2.73
N ILE A 188 0.17 21.17 -3.28
CA ILE A 188 -0.31 21.40 -4.65
C ILE A 188 -1.14 22.68 -4.76
N ILE A 189 -1.87 23.06 -3.70
CA ILE A 189 -2.74 24.24 -3.69
C ILE A 189 -1.92 25.53 -3.43
N GLN A 190 -0.74 25.42 -2.80
CA GLN A 190 0.09 26.58 -2.48
C GLN A 190 0.53 27.36 -3.74
N PRO A 191 0.45 28.71 -3.71
CA PRO A 191 0.60 29.57 -4.89
C PRO A 191 2.02 29.68 -5.45
N GLU A 192 3.03 29.18 -4.74
CA GLU A 192 4.45 29.32 -5.07
C GLU A 192 4.87 28.42 -6.25
N PHE A 193 4.06 27.40 -6.55
CA PHE A 193 4.14 26.59 -7.76
C PHE A 193 3.22 27.17 -8.84
N GLY A 194 3.67 28.29 -9.42
CA GLY A 194 3.15 28.96 -10.63
C GLY A 194 1.84 28.43 -11.20
N ILE A 195 0.74 29.08 -10.84
CA ILE A 195 -0.58 28.98 -11.48
C ILE A 195 -1.13 27.55 -11.49
N CYS A 196 -1.68 27.14 -10.34
CA CYS A 196 -2.58 26.00 -10.23
C CYS A 196 -3.88 26.29 -11.01
N LYS A 197 -3.88 26.10 -12.33
CA LYS A 197 -4.94 26.55 -13.25
C LYS A 197 -6.24 25.73 -13.19
N PHE A 198 -6.34 24.75 -12.30
CA PHE A 198 -7.52 23.86 -12.24
C PHE A 198 -8.13 23.68 -10.85
N ILE A 199 -7.40 23.90 -9.75
CA ILE A 199 -7.95 23.66 -8.40
C ILE A 199 -8.68 24.89 -7.86
N LEU A 200 -8.35 26.09 -8.35
CA LEU A 200 -8.98 27.33 -7.91
C LEU A 200 -9.77 27.98 -9.06
N SER A 201 -10.88 27.35 -9.45
CA SER A 201 -11.97 28.07 -10.12
C SER A 201 -12.58 29.06 -9.12
N PRO A 202 -12.82 30.34 -9.47
CA PRO A 202 -13.21 31.40 -8.52
C PRO A 202 -14.66 31.31 -8.00
N PHE A 203 -15.26 30.12 -7.99
CA PHE A 203 -16.71 29.94 -7.77
C PHE A 203 -17.14 29.38 -6.40
N TRP A 204 -16.24 29.17 -5.44
CA TRP A 204 -16.62 28.59 -4.14
C TRP A 204 -15.87 29.25 -2.97
N PRO A 205 -16.54 30.07 -2.14
CA PRO A 205 -15.95 30.63 -0.91
C PRO A 205 -16.02 29.69 0.31
N ASN A 206 -16.46 28.44 0.18
CA ASN A 206 -16.59 27.50 1.31
C ASN A 206 -16.15 26.08 0.91
N LEU A 207 -14.85 25.78 1.00
CA LEU A 207 -14.37 24.40 0.91
C LEU A 207 -14.26 23.80 2.32
N LEU A 208 -15.37 23.22 2.78
CA LEU A 208 -15.35 22.19 3.81
C LEU A 208 -14.81 20.91 3.15
N ILE A 209 -13.60 20.52 3.52
CA ILE A 209 -13.11 19.15 3.30
C ILE A 209 -13.97 18.24 4.18
N THR A 210 -15.04 17.67 3.62
CA THR A 210 -15.78 16.59 4.28
C THR A 210 -15.02 15.29 4.06
N LEU A 211 -14.16 14.94 5.02
CA LEU A 211 -13.91 13.53 5.32
C LEU A 211 -15.18 13.01 6.01
N GLN A 212 -15.99 12.24 5.28
CA GLN A 212 -17.05 11.42 5.89
C GLN A 212 -16.45 10.12 6.41
#